data_AF-Q7V5Z5-F1
#
_entry.id   AF-Q7V5Z5-F1
#
_cell.length_a   1.000
_cell.length_b   1.000
_cell.length_c   1.000
_cell.angle_alpha   90.00
_cell.angle_beta   90.00
_cell.angle_gamma   90.00
#
_symmetry.space_group_name_H-M   'P 1'
#
loop_
_entity.id
_entity.type
_entity.pdbx_description
1 polymer ?
#
loop_
_entity_poly.entity_id
_entity_poly.type
_entity_poly.pdbx_seq_one_letter_code
_entity_poly.pdbx_strand_id
1 'polypeptide(L)'
;MSLLGQESQRWCLLLQLLLCGFLPLLGMIPVRATQLQGLTPLALACFQSGQLNACQAALLRAEALQRRAGAQSNYSCQTLLLGLQADVIMSQLRAGRGDDAVIMLEEVSNSCRGL
;
A
#
# COMPACT_ATOMS: atom_id res chain seq x y z
N MET A 1 -31.63 -34.97 43.64
CA MET A 1 -31.65 -33.68 42.93
C MET A 1 -30.46 -33.59 41.99
N SER A 2 -30.52 -34.15 40.77
CA SER A 2 -29.39 -34.03 39.81
C SER A 2 -29.74 -34.26 38.33
N LEU A 3 -31.02 -34.12 37.92
CA LEU A 3 -31.41 -34.36 36.51
C LEU A 3 -31.70 -33.09 35.70
N LEU A 4 -31.90 -31.94 36.37
CA LEU A 4 -32.17 -30.64 35.71
C LEU A 4 -30.90 -29.92 35.20
N GLY A 5 -29.71 -30.29 35.69
CA GLY A 5 -28.44 -29.66 35.28
C GLY A 5 -27.86 -30.21 33.97
N GLN A 6 -28.18 -31.45 33.61
CA GLN A 6 -27.53 -32.19 32.51
C GLN A 6 -28.07 -31.78 31.12
N GLU A 7 -29.34 -31.40 31.02
CA GLU A 7 -29.97 -30.92 29.79
C GLU A 7 -29.50 -29.50 29.43
N SER A 8 -29.39 -28.61 30.42
CA SER A 8 -28.90 -27.24 30.24
C SER A 8 -27.46 -27.19 29.71
N GLN A 9 -26.61 -28.11 30.20
CA GLN A 9 -25.21 -28.21 29.79
C GLN A 9 -25.03 -28.76 28.36
N ARG A 10 -25.94 -29.66 27.92
CA ARG A 10 -25.96 -30.16 26.53
C ARG A 10 -26.38 -29.09 25.53
N TRP A 11 -27.33 -28.23 25.90
CA TRP A 11 -27.77 -27.12 25.03
C TRP A 11 -26.69 -26.05 24.85
N CYS A 12 -25.95 -25.70 25.91
CA CYS A 12 -24.82 -24.78 25.81
C CYS A 12 -23.70 -25.30 24.90
N LEU A 13 -23.36 -26.59 25.00
CA LEU A 13 -22.31 -27.21 24.17
C LEU A 13 -22.70 -27.23 22.68
N LEU A 14 -23.97 -27.51 22.37
CA LEU A 14 -24.48 -27.47 21.00
C LEU A 14 -24.49 -26.06 20.41
N LEU A 15 -24.83 -25.05 21.21
CA LEU A 15 -24.80 -23.65 20.79
C LEU A 15 -23.37 -23.17 20.48
N GLN A 16 -22.39 -23.56 21.30
CA GLN A 16 -20.97 -23.23 21.10
C GLN A 16 -20.38 -23.88 19.83
N LEU A 17 -20.75 -25.14 19.54
CA LEU A 17 -20.33 -25.84 18.32
C LEU A 17 -20.91 -25.20 17.05
N LEU A 18 -22.16 -24.73 17.08
CA LEU A 18 -22.80 -24.00 15.98
C LEU A 18 -22.17 -22.63 15.72
N LEU A 19 -21.83 -21.88 16.77
CA LEU A 19 -21.21 -20.55 16.68
C LEU A 19 -19.77 -20.58 16.17
N CYS A 20 -18.97 -21.58 16.55
CA CYS A 20 -17.59 -21.72 16.09
C CYS A 20 -17.46 -22.32 14.68
N GLY A 21 -18.42 -23.15 14.24
CA GLY A 21 -18.38 -23.79 12.93
C GLY A 21 -18.63 -22.84 11.74
N PHE A 22 -19.36 -21.74 11.96
CA PHE A 22 -19.71 -20.79 10.90
C PHE A 22 -18.67 -19.66 10.68
N LEU A 23 -17.65 -19.56 11.54
CA LEU A 23 -16.76 -18.40 11.56
C LEU A 23 -15.46 -18.43 10.71
N PRO A 24 -15.01 -19.51 10.02
CA PRO A 24 -13.74 -19.45 9.30
C PRO A 24 -13.87 -18.99 7.83
N LEU A 25 -15.05 -18.63 7.34
CA LEU A 25 -15.26 -18.29 5.91
C LEU A 25 -15.34 -16.78 5.61
N LEU A 26 -15.03 -15.90 6.57
CA LEU A 26 -14.71 -14.50 6.27
C LEU A 26 -13.20 -14.34 6.20
N GLY A 27 -12.62 -14.89 5.13
CA GLY A 27 -11.23 -14.63 4.77
C GLY A 27 -11.04 -13.13 4.57
N MET A 28 -10.41 -12.47 5.54
CA MET A 28 -9.80 -11.16 5.37
C MET A 28 -8.63 -11.33 4.38
N ILE A 29 -8.92 -11.30 3.09
CA ILE A 29 -7.88 -11.22 2.06
C ILE A 29 -7.20 -9.86 2.25
N PRO A 30 -5.90 -9.79 2.59
CA PRO A 30 -5.24 -8.50 2.69
C PRO A 30 -5.26 -7.84 1.30
N VAL A 31 -6.06 -6.78 1.16
CA VAL A 31 -6.07 -5.92 -0.03
C VAL A 31 -4.66 -5.35 -0.18
N ARG A 32 -4.08 -5.53 -1.36
CA ARG A 32 -2.66 -5.26 -1.65
C ARG A 32 -2.24 -3.83 -1.31
N ALA A 33 -1.55 -3.64 -0.18
CA ALA A 33 -0.79 -2.43 0.14
C ALA A 33 0.66 -2.45 -0.42
N THR A 34 0.97 -3.42 -1.29
CA THR A 34 2.36 -3.73 -1.70
C THR A 34 2.92 -2.81 -2.79
N GLN A 35 2.12 -1.88 -3.32
CA GLN A 35 2.46 -1.21 -4.57
C GLN A 35 3.29 0.05 -4.39
N LEU A 36 2.98 0.88 -3.40
CA LEU A 36 3.82 2.00 -2.95
C LEU A 36 5.18 1.54 -2.40
N GLN A 37 5.22 0.40 -1.70
CA GLN A 37 6.44 -0.15 -1.08
C GLN A 37 7.57 -0.40 -2.08
N GLY A 38 7.23 -0.67 -3.35
CA GLY A 38 8.23 -0.87 -4.40
C GLY A 38 8.79 0.43 -5.00
N LEU A 39 8.12 1.57 -4.83
CA LEU A 39 8.54 2.85 -5.42
C LEU A 39 9.64 3.53 -4.61
N THR A 40 9.47 3.61 -3.29
CA THR A 40 10.38 4.33 -2.39
C THR A 40 11.86 3.92 -2.51
N PRO A 41 12.22 2.62 -2.45
CA PRO A 41 13.64 2.25 -2.57
C PRO A 41 14.23 2.57 -3.95
N LEU A 42 13.42 2.50 -5.02
CA LEU A 42 13.88 2.82 -6.37
C LEU A 42 14.11 4.33 -6.55
N ALA A 43 13.17 5.15 -6.07
CA ALA A 43 13.28 6.60 -6.12
C ALA A 43 14.46 7.09 -5.28
N LEU A 44 14.65 6.56 -4.08
CA LEU A 44 15.79 6.89 -3.22
C LEU A 44 17.13 6.54 -3.90
N ALA A 45 17.24 5.34 -4.47
CA ALA A 45 18.43 4.93 -5.21
C ALA A 45 18.70 5.85 -6.42
N CYS A 46 17.65 6.26 -7.14
CA CYS A 46 17.79 7.24 -8.23
C CYS A 46 18.31 8.59 -7.71
N PHE A 47 17.72 9.14 -6.64
CA PHE A 47 18.10 10.44 -6.10
C PHE A 47 19.53 10.46 -5.55
N GLN A 48 19.96 9.38 -4.90
CA GLN A 48 21.29 9.30 -4.30
C GLN A 48 22.40 9.06 -5.31
N SER A 49 22.15 8.23 -6.33
CA SER A 49 23.22 7.70 -7.19
C SER A 49 23.08 8.08 -8.66
N GLY A 50 21.93 8.58 -9.09
CA GLY A 50 21.62 8.82 -10.50
C GLY A 50 21.67 7.56 -11.35
N GLN A 51 21.65 6.36 -10.75
CA GLN A 51 21.72 5.09 -11.48
C GLN A 51 20.56 4.99 -12.46
N LEU A 52 20.88 4.91 -13.76
CA LEU A 52 19.89 4.91 -14.84
C LEU A 52 18.82 3.84 -14.65
N ASN A 53 19.22 2.62 -14.26
CA ASN A 53 18.29 1.51 -14.05
C ASN A 53 17.32 1.78 -12.89
N ALA A 54 17.80 2.38 -11.80
CA ALA A 54 16.97 2.73 -10.65
C ALA A 54 15.98 3.86 -11.01
N CYS A 55 16.46 4.90 -11.70
CA CYS A 55 15.61 5.99 -12.17
C CYS A 55 14.54 5.51 -13.16
N GLN A 56 14.91 4.66 -14.12
CA GLN A 56 13.96 4.08 -15.07
C GLN A 56 12.87 3.26 -14.37
N ALA A 57 13.27 2.40 -13.42
CA ALA A 57 12.34 1.58 -12.66
C ALA A 57 11.43 2.44 -11.77
N ALA A 58 11.97 3.50 -11.15
CA ALA A 58 11.20 4.46 -10.38
C ALA A 58 10.16 5.19 -11.25
N LEU A 59 10.53 5.63 -12.46
CA LEU A 59 9.60 6.29 -13.40
C LEU A 59 8.43 5.39 -13.77
N LEU A 60 8.73 4.16 -14.22
CA LEU A 60 7.69 3.21 -14.61
C LEU A 60 6.75 2.88 -13.44
N ARG A 61 7.30 2.80 -12.23
CA ARG A 61 6.50 2.52 -11.03
C ARG A 61 5.63 3.71 -10.63
N ALA A 62 6.17 4.92 -10.68
CA ALA A 62 5.45 6.15 -10.38
C ALA A 62 4.34 6.40 -11.41
N GLU A 63 4.58 6.16 -12.70
CA GLU A 63 3.57 6.25 -13.75
C GLU A 63 2.42 5.27 -13.54
N ALA A 64 2.73 4.01 -13.22
CA ALA A 64 1.69 3.01 -12.95
C ALA A 64 0.79 3.41 -11.77
N LEU A 65 1.39 3.96 -10.69
CA LEU A 65 0.64 4.50 -9.56
C LEU A 65 -0.16 5.75 -9.95
N GLN A 66 0.41 6.63 -10.79
CA GLN A 66 -0.24 7.86 -11.24
C GLN A 66 -1.50 7.54 -12.04
N ARG A 67 -1.41 6.58 -12.97
CA ARG A 67 -2.57 6.14 -13.75
C ARG A 67 -3.64 5.51 -12.88
N ARG A 68 -3.24 4.73 -11.87
CA ARG A 68 -4.18 4.16 -10.90
C ARG A 68 -4.86 5.23 -10.05
N ALA A 69 -4.12 6.21 -9.54
CA ALA A 69 -4.66 7.34 -8.80
C ALA A 69 -5.70 8.09 -9.65
N GLY A 70 -5.41 8.34 -10.93
CA GLY A 70 -6.35 8.92 -11.87
C GLY A 70 -7.60 8.05 -12.10
N ALA A 71 -7.45 6.73 -12.22
CA ALA A 71 -8.58 5.80 -12.36
C ALA A 71 -9.48 5.75 -11.11
N GLN A 72 -8.96 6.10 -9.94
CA GLN A 72 -9.70 6.20 -8.68
C GLN A 72 -10.18 7.64 -8.39
N SER A 73 -10.00 8.57 -9.32
CA SER A 73 -10.26 10.01 -9.12
C SER A 73 -9.50 10.62 -7.93
N ASN A 74 -8.40 10.00 -7.49
CA ASN A 74 -7.50 10.54 -6.47
C ASN A 74 -6.52 11.50 -7.13
N TYR A 75 -7.04 12.65 -7.57
CA TYR A 75 -6.29 13.65 -8.33
C TYR A 75 -5.15 14.30 -7.53
N SER A 76 -5.30 14.40 -6.21
CA SER A 76 -4.25 14.88 -5.31
C SER A 76 -3.02 13.98 -5.39
N CYS A 77 -3.20 12.66 -5.20
CA CYS A 77 -2.09 11.73 -5.34
C CYS A 77 -1.58 11.65 -6.80
N GLN A 78 -2.48 11.70 -7.79
CA GLN A 78 -2.06 11.72 -9.19
C GLN A 78 -1.09 12.86 -9.48
N THR A 79 -1.39 14.06 -8.98
CA THR A 79 -0.55 15.25 -9.16
C THR A 79 0.78 15.12 -8.43
N LEU A 80 0.78 14.60 -7.20
CA LEU A 80 2.02 14.33 -6.47
C LEU A 80 2.91 13.33 -7.21
N LEU A 81 2.33 12.27 -7.78
CA LEU A 81 3.08 11.29 -8.56
C LEU A 81 3.63 11.85 -9.88
N LEU A 82 2.98 12.86 -10.48
CA LEU A 82 3.54 13.60 -11.62
C LEU A 82 4.75 14.46 -11.20
N GLY A 83 4.65 15.14 -10.05
CA GLY A 83 5.77 15.89 -9.48
C GLY A 83 6.98 14.98 -9.19
N LEU A 84 6.74 13.81 -8.59
CA LEU A 84 7.78 12.83 -8.34
C LEU A 84 8.43 12.31 -9.63
N GLN A 85 7.66 12.06 -10.69
CA GLN A 85 8.22 11.66 -11.99
C GLN A 85 9.16 12.74 -12.56
N ALA A 86 8.78 14.01 -12.44
CA ALA A 86 9.66 15.11 -12.83
C ALA A 86 10.95 15.12 -12.00
N ASP A 87 10.89 14.88 -10.69
CA ASP A 87 12.08 14.81 -9.83
C ASP A 87 13.01 13.65 -10.19
N VAL A 88 12.45 12.49 -10.55
CA VAL A 88 13.22 11.33 -11.01
C VAL A 88 13.90 11.63 -12.35
N ILE A 89 13.21 12.25 -13.30
CA ILE A 89 13.80 12.71 -14.57
C ILE A 89 14.94 13.70 -14.31
N MET A 90 14.71 14.72 -13.48
CA MET A 90 15.72 15.72 -13.20
C MET A 90 16.95 15.12 -12.50
N SER A 91 16.74 14.15 -11.59
CA SER A 91 17.82 13.41 -10.94
C SER A 91 18.64 12.59 -11.93
N GLN A 92 17.98 11.93 -12.89
CA GLN A 92 18.66 11.22 -13.99
C GLN A 92 19.53 12.16 -14.84
N LEU A 93 19.08 13.40 -15.05
CA LEU A 93 19.79 14.43 -15.79
C LEU A 93 20.89 15.13 -14.97
N ARG A 94 21.12 14.72 -13.72
CA ARG A 94 22.02 15.41 -12.75
C ARG A 94 21.63 16.87 -12.51
N ALA A 95 20.34 17.16 -12.62
CA ALA A 95 19.70 18.45 -12.35
C ALA A 95 18.60 18.33 -11.28
N GLY A 96 18.63 17.25 -10.48
CA GLY A 96 17.66 16.96 -9.44
C GLY A 96 17.68 18.00 -8.32
N ARG A 97 16.58 18.11 -7.57
CA ARG A 97 16.44 19.08 -6.47
C ARG A 97 17.11 18.64 -5.15
N GLY A 98 18.00 17.65 -5.20
CA GLY A 98 18.66 17.10 -4.00
C GLY A 98 17.65 16.66 -2.94
N ASP A 99 17.79 17.20 -1.73
CA ASP A 99 16.97 16.85 -0.57
C ASP A 99 15.46 17.12 -0.79
N ASP A 100 15.10 18.13 -1.58
CA ASP A 100 13.69 18.43 -1.90
C ASP A 100 13.00 17.29 -2.65
N ALA A 101 13.75 16.49 -3.43
CA ALA A 101 13.21 15.32 -4.11
C ALA A 101 12.89 14.19 -3.11
N VAL A 102 13.68 14.08 -2.04
CA VAL A 102 13.45 13.11 -0.95
C VAL A 102 12.23 13.51 -0.13
N ILE A 103 12.06 14.81 0.15
CA ILE A 103 10.86 15.35 0.82
C ILE A 103 9.60 15.06 -0.01
N MET A 104 9.66 15.30 -1.32
CA MET A 104 8.55 14.98 -2.23
C MET A 104 8.20 13.48 -2.21
N LEU A 105 9.20 12.61 -2.14
CA LEU A 105 8.98 11.15 -2.04
C LEU A 105 8.29 10.76 -0.74
N GLU A 106 8.63 11.41 0.38
CA GLU A 106 7.95 11.20 1.66
C GLU A 106 6.49 11.70 1.60
N GLU A 107 6.25 12.85 0.99
CA GLU A 107 4.90 13.37 0.79
C GLU A 107 4.05 12.41 -0.05
N VAL A 108 4.58 11.88 -1.15
CA VAL A 108 3.92 10.83 -1.94
C VAL A 108 3.62 9.61 -1.07
N SER A 109 4.59 9.15 -0.29
CA SER A 109 4.42 7.98 0.59
C SER A 109 3.27 8.16 1.60
N ASN A 110 3.09 9.38 2.09
CA ASN A 110 2.05 9.72 3.06
C ASN A 110 0.68 9.99 2.43
N SER A 111 0.64 10.72 1.32
CA SER A 111 -0.59 11.19 0.68
C SER A 111 -1.20 10.16 -0.26
N CYS A 112 -0.40 9.21 -0.77
CA CYS A 112 -0.85 8.16 -1.69
C CYS A 112 -1.11 6.82 -0.99
N ARG A 113 -1.30 6.81 0.34
CA ARG A 113 -1.63 5.57 1.07
C ARG A 113 -2.93 4.95 0.55
N GLY A 114 -2.90 3.64 0.32
CA GLY A 114 -4.04 2.89 -0.23
C GLY A 114 -4.00 2.66 -1.75
N LEU A 115 -2.93 3.10 -2.43
CA LEU A 115 -2.66 2.81 -3.84
C LEU A 115 -1.74 1.61 -4.09
#